data_AF-A0A1G7W0S3-F1
#
_entry.id   AF-A0A1G7W0S3-F1
#
_cell.length_a   1.000
_cell.length_b   1.000
_cell.length_c   1.000
_cell.angle_alpha   90.00
_cell.angle_beta   90.00
_cell.angle_gamma   90.00
#
_symmetry.space_group_name_H-M   'P 1'
#
loop_
_entity.id
_entity.type
_entity.pdbx_description
1 polymer ?
#
loop_
_entity_poly.entity_id
_entity_poly.type
_entity_poly.pdbx_seq_one_letter_code
_entity_poly.pdbx_strand_id
1 'polypeptide(L)'
;MILLPLVASAHDIEVKNADGVTIYYNYINDGTELQVTFCGGNYQYQGNVVIPEEVTYMNRTRKVTSIESSAFAGCSGLTSVTIGNSVTSIGDYAFEGCYGLTSVTIPNSVTSIGGFVFSGCSGLTSVTLGSGVTSIGDNAF
;
A
#
# COMPACT_ATOMS: atom_id res chain seq x y z
N MET A 1 20.23 21.74 -10.82
CA MET A 1 18.88 22.02 -10.30
C MET A 1 17.90 21.53 -11.35
N ILE A 2 17.50 20.26 -11.27
CA ILE A 2 16.59 19.67 -12.26
C ILE A 2 15.18 19.92 -11.72
N LEU A 3 14.46 20.86 -12.34
CA LEU A 3 13.01 20.98 -12.20
C LEU A 3 12.41 19.67 -12.74
N LEU A 4 11.77 18.88 -11.88
CA LEU A 4 10.78 17.92 -12.35
C LEU A 4 9.60 18.73 -12.92
N PRO A 5 8.99 18.31 -14.04
CA PRO A 5 7.84 19.00 -14.59
C PRO A 5 6.70 18.93 -13.57
N LEU A 6 6.10 20.09 -13.30
CA LEU A 6 4.87 20.27 -12.52
C LEU A 6 3.70 19.68 -13.33
N VAL A 7 3.69 18.37 -13.53
CA VAL A 7 2.46 17.66 -13.91
C VAL A 7 1.76 17.38 -12.59
N ALA A 8 0.49 17.78 -12.47
CA ALA A 8 -0.36 17.43 -11.34
C ALA A 8 -0.61 15.92 -11.36
N SER A 9 0.41 15.16 -10.98
CA SER A 9 0.36 13.72 -10.81
C SER A 9 -0.30 13.42 -9.48
N ALA A 10 -1.11 12.36 -9.42
CA ALA A 10 -1.68 11.87 -8.15
C ALA A 10 -0.59 11.32 -7.20
N HIS A 11 0.63 11.12 -7.72
CA HIS A 11 1.76 10.53 -7.04
C HIS A 11 3.08 11.25 -7.34
N ASP A 12 4.03 11.20 -6.41
CA ASP A 12 5.39 11.73 -6.59
C ASP A 12 6.35 10.79 -7.35
N ILE A 13 6.20 9.48 -7.13
CA ILE A 13 7.09 8.44 -7.64
C ILE A 13 6.28 7.27 -8.20
N GLU A 14 6.73 6.73 -9.34
CA GLU A 14 6.30 5.43 -9.84
C GLU A 14 7.53 4.54 -10.04
N VAL A 15 7.51 3.36 -9.43
CA VAL A 15 8.62 2.40 -9.53
C VAL A 15 8.07 1.02 -9.82
N LYS A 16 8.64 0.37 -10.83
CA LYS A 16 8.40 -1.04 -11.13
C LYS A 16 9.24 -1.91 -10.19
N ASN A 17 8.58 -2.76 -9.39
CA ASN A 17 9.26 -3.71 -8.51
C ASN A 17 9.82 -4.91 -9.30
N ALA A 18 10.52 -5.81 -8.61
CA ALA A 18 11.14 -7.00 -9.21
C ALA A 18 10.12 -7.95 -9.90
N ASP A 19 8.87 -7.92 -9.45
CA ASP A 19 7.76 -8.72 -10.01
C ASP A 19 7.12 -8.05 -11.23
N GLY A 20 7.64 -6.90 -11.67
CA GLY A 20 7.14 -6.17 -12.83
C GLY A 20 5.92 -5.29 -12.54
N VAL A 21 5.47 -5.20 -11.29
CA VAL A 21 4.35 -4.37 -10.85
C VAL A 21 4.83 -2.95 -10.62
N THR A 22 4.19 -1.97 -11.27
CA THR A 22 4.39 -0.55 -10.95
C THR A 22 3.62 -0.21 -9.69
N ILE A 23 4.31 0.30 -8.67
CA ILE A 23 3.72 0.84 -7.45
C ILE A 23 3.99 2.35 -7.42
N TYR A 24 3.01 3.08 -6.93
CA TYR A 24 2.99 4.53 -6.85
C TYR A 24 3.23 4.97 -5.41
N TYR A 25 4.01 6.05 -5.23
CA TYR A 25 4.38 6.54 -3.91
C TYR A 25 4.30 8.06 -3.82
N ASN A 26 3.97 8.55 -2.63
CA ASN A 26 4.13 9.94 -2.22
C ASN A 26 5.28 10.09 -1.23
N TYR A 27 5.97 11.22 -1.29
CA TYR A 27 6.92 11.63 -0.28
C TYR A 27 6.19 12.04 1.00
N ILE A 28 6.63 11.47 2.13
CA ILE A 28 6.17 11.87 3.45
C ILE A 28 7.37 12.22 4.34
N ASN A 29 7.11 12.78 5.53
CA ASN A 29 8.16 13.14 6.50
C ASN A 29 9.27 13.99 5.86
N ASP A 30 8.88 15.12 5.25
CA ASP A 30 9.76 16.04 4.51
C ASP A 30 10.61 15.35 3.42
N GLY A 31 10.06 14.29 2.82
CA GLY A 31 10.69 13.53 1.75
C GLY A 31 11.78 12.57 2.19
N THR A 32 11.82 12.20 3.47
CA THR A 32 12.72 11.16 4.00
C THR A 32 12.16 9.75 3.85
N GLU A 33 10.84 9.62 3.74
CA GLU A 33 10.11 8.35 3.66
C GLU A 33 9.09 8.36 2.52
N LEU A 34 8.51 7.19 2.26
CA LEU A 34 7.51 6.96 1.23
C LEU A 34 6.24 6.34 1.81
N GLN A 35 5.12 6.76 1.27
CA GLN A 35 3.82 6.13 1.44
C GLN A 35 3.35 5.56 0.10
N VAL A 36 2.83 4.34 0.07
CA VAL A 36 2.15 3.80 -1.12
C VAL A 36 0.88 4.60 -1.36
N THR A 37 0.65 5.10 -2.58
CA THR A 37 -0.48 5.98 -2.92
C THR A 37 -1.33 5.42 -4.08
N PHE A 38 -2.51 6.01 -4.24
CA PHE A 38 -3.41 5.79 -5.36
C PHE A 38 -2.89 6.42 -6.66
N CYS A 39 -3.06 5.73 -7.78
CA CYS A 39 -2.49 6.12 -9.09
C CYS A 39 -3.38 7.05 -9.94
N GLY A 40 -4.55 7.46 -9.47
CA GLY A 40 -5.45 8.33 -10.23
C GLY A 40 -6.36 7.62 -11.27
N GLY A 41 -6.36 6.28 -11.35
CA GLY A 41 -7.16 5.51 -12.33
C GLY A 41 -7.68 4.14 -11.82
N ASN A 42 -8.62 3.53 -12.56
CA ASN A 42 -9.38 2.34 -12.14
C ASN A 42 -8.51 1.07 -11.93
N TYR A 43 -8.61 0.45 -10.75
CA TYR A 43 -8.44 -0.99 -10.45
C TYR A 43 -7.21 -1.71 -11.06
N GLN A 44 -6.01 -1.15 -10.90
CA GLN A 44 -4.85 -1.57 -11.68
C GLN A 44 -4.12 -2.82 -11.16
N TYR A 45 -4.17 -3.09 -9.85
CA TYR A 45 -3.38 -4.18 -9.27
C TYR A 45 -4.05 -5.54 -9.51
N GLN A 46 -3.27 -6.48 -10.00
CA GLN A 46 -3.68 -7.85 -10.32
C GLN A 46 -2.66 -8.86 -9.79
N GLY A 47 -3.13 -10.07 -9.48
CA GLY A 47 -2.28 -11.15 -9.00
C GLY A 47 -1.60 -10.80 -7.67
N ASN A 48 -0.31 -11.06 -7.57
CA ASN A 48 0.48 -10.79 -6.36
C ASN A 48 1.13 -9.40 -6.43
N VAL A 49 0.95 -8.60 -5.38
CA VAL A 49 1.66 -7.33 -5.19
C VAL A 49 2.62 -7.42 -4.02
N VAL A 50 3.87 -7.00 -4.22
CA VAL A 50 4.89 -6.91 -3.17
C VAL A 50 5.21 -5.45 -2.90
N ILE A 51 4.81 -4.95 -1.73
CA ILE A 51 5.17 -3.64 -1.20
C ILE A 51 6.56 -3.79 -0.54
N PRO A 52 7.61 -3.19 -1.10
CA PRO A 52 8.97 -3.37 -0.61
C PRO A 52 9.21 -2.59 0.68
N GLU A 53 10.28 -2.92 1.40
CA GLU A 53 10.70 -2.15 2.58
C GLU A 53 11.32 -0.79 2.22
N GLU A 54 11.93 -0.72 1.03
CA GLU A 54 12.59 0.47 0.52
C GLU A 54 12.46 0.58 -0.99
N VAL A 55 12.53 1.82 -1.48
CA VAL A 55 12.51 2.14 -2.91
C VAL A 55 13.67 3.06 -3.22
N THR A 56 14.44 2.72 -4.24
CA THR A 56 15.49 3.60 -4.78
C THR A 56 14.96 4.35 -6.00
N TYR A 57 14.88 5.68 -5.88
CA TYR A 57 14.47 6.57 -6.96
C TYR A 57 15.48 7.71 -7.11
N MET A 58 15.95 7.97 -8.33
CA MET A 58 17.01 8.96 -8.63
C MET A 58 18.25 8.82 -7.72
N ASN A 59 18.76 7.61 -7.54
CA ASN A 59 19.91 7.28 -6.69
C ASN A 59 19.74 7.64 -5.20
N ARG A 60 18.50 7.72 -4.71
CA ARG A 60 18.18 7.88 -3.29
C ARG A 60 17.24 6.78 -2.84
N THR A 61 17.64 6.06 -1.80
CA THR A 61 16.86 5.00 -1.17
C THR A 61 16.07 5.56 0.00
N ARG A 62 14.79 5.22 0.08
CA ARG A 62 13.88 5.62 1.17
C ARG A 62 13.04 4.44 1.60
N LYS A 63 12.69 4.42 2.89
CA LYS A 63 11.79 3.41 3.43
C LYS A 63 10.35 3.66 3.00
N VAL A 64 9.60 2.58 2.77
CA VAL A 64 8.15 2.62 2.61
C VAL A 64 7.53 2.37 3.98
N THR A 65 6.90 3.37 4.58
CA THR A 65 6.47 3.30 5.99
C THR A 65 4.96 3.28 6.16
N SER A 66 4.18 3.52 5.11
CA SER A 66 2.73 3.45 5.19
C SER A 66 2.07 3.13 3.86
N ILE A 67 0.81 2.69 3.94
CA ILE A 67 -0.11 2.55 2.81
C ILE A 67 -1.19 3.61 2.98
N GLU A 68 -1.34 4.50 1.99
CA GLU A 68 -2.34 5.57 2.00
C GLU A 68 -3.77 5.00 1.98
N SER A 69 -4.71 5.83 2.43
CA SER A 69 -6.13 5.55 2.27
C SER A 69 -6.47 5.27 0.81
N SER A 70 -7.28 4.24 0.59
CA SER A 70 -7.74 3.79 -0.73
C SER A 70 -6.63 3.42 -1.75
N ALA A 71 -5.37 3.24 -1.35
CA ALA A 71 -4.27 2.98 -2.29
C ALA A 71 -4.49 1.78 -3.24
N PHE A 72 -5.19 0.73 -2.75
CA PHE A 72 -5.56 -0.45 -3.51
C PHE A 72 -7.07 -0.62 -3.67
N ALA A 73 -7.88 0.39 -3.35
CA ALA A 73 -9.33 0.28 -3.37
C ALA A 73 -9.87 -0.18 -4.75
N GLY A 74 -10.74 -1.19 -4.69
CA GLY A 74 -11.43 -1.85 -5.78
C GLY A 74 -10.53 -2.69 -6.70
N CYS A 75 -9.28 -2.97 -6.34
CA CYS A 75 -8.40 -3.83 -7.12
C CYS A 75 -8.87 -5.30 -7.06
N SER A 76 -9.93 -5.59 -7.81
CA SER A 76 -10.63 -6.88 -7.80
C SER A 76 -9.78 -8.04 -8.31
N GLY A 77 -8.77 -7.76 -9.13
CA GLY A 77 -7.80 -8.75 -9.60
C GLY A 77 -6.65 -9.02 -8.63
N LEU A 78 -6.49 -8.25 -7.55
CA LEU A 78 -5.46 -8.47 -6.54
C LEU A 78 -5.77 -9.76 -5.78
N THR A 79 -4.89 -10.75 -5.84
CA THR A 79 -5.08 -12.06 -5.19
C THR A 79 -4.28 -12.21 -3.90
N SER A 80 -3.15 -11.52 -3.81
CA SER A 80 -2.30 -11.50 -2.61
C SER A 80 -1.50 -10.19 -2.52
N VAL A 81 -1.24 -9.75 -1.29
CA VAL A 81 -0.36 -8.62 -1.00
C VAL A 81 0.70 -9.04 0.03
N THR A 82 1.96 -8.76 -0.28
CA THR A 82 3.07 -8.84 0.68
C THR A 82 3.41 -7.44 1.15
N ILE A 83 3.41 -7.22 2.46
CA ILE A 83 3.70 -5.92 3.09
C ILE A 83 5.08 -5.97 3.74
N GLY A 84 5.98 -5.08 3.34
CA GLY A 84 7.34 -4.99 3.91
C GLY A 84 7.35 -4.61 5.39
N ASN A 85 8.36 -5.07 6.14
CA ASN A 85 8.47 -4.88 7.60
C ASN A 85 8.85 -3.45 8.01
N SER A 86 8.97 -2.51 7.08
CA SER A 86 9.09 -1.08 7.38
C SER A 86 7.74 -0.38 7.48
N VAL A 87 6.66 -1.00 6.98
CA VAL A 87 5.31 -0.42 7.01
C VAL A 87 4.78 -0.43 8.44
N THR A 88 4.40 0.73 8.95
CA THR A 88 3.88 0.93 10.31
C THR A 88 2.38 1.21 10.33
N SER A 89 1.80 1.68 9.23
CA SER A 89 0.37 2.02 9.17
C SER A 89 -0.28 1.69 7.83
N ILE A 90 -1.56 1.32 7.90
CA ILE A 90 -2.43 1.08 6.75
C ILE A 90 -3.64 2.02 6.87
N GLY A 91 -3.82 2.90 5.89
CA GLY A 91 -4.89 3.91 5.87
C GLY A 91 -6.28 3.34 5.62
N ASP A 92 -7.30 4.18 5.81
CA ASP A 92 -8.70 3.79 5.66
C ASP A 92 -9.00 3.31 4.24
N TYR A 93 -9.87 2.31 4.09
CA TYR A 93 -10.27 1.75 2.79
C TYR A 93 -9.10 1.23 1.91
N ALA A 94 -7.89 1.05 2.46
CA ALA A 94 -6.70 0.79 1.66
C ALA A 94 -6.84 -0.40 0.71
N PHE A 95 -7.59 -1.45 1.08
CA PHE A 95 -7.87 -2.62 0.25
C PHE A 95 -9.38 -2.84 0.06
N GLU A 96 -10.22 -1.81 0.23
CA GLU A 96 -11.67 -1.94 0.08
C GLU A 96 -12.02 -2.56 -1.29
N GLY A 97 -12.93 -3.52 -1.34
CA GLY A 97 -13.41 -4.09 -2.61
C GLY A 97 -12.38 -4.91 -3.39
N CYS A 98 -11.28 -5.34 -2.77
CA CYS A 98 -10.36 -6.31 -3.36
C CYS A 98 -10.94 -7.74 -3.34
N TYR A 99 -11.93 -8.00 -4.21
CA TYR A 99 -12.68 -9.28 -4.24
C TYR A 99 -11.81 -10.52 -4.44
N GLY A 100 -10.70 -10.42 -5.18
CA GLY A 100 -9.78 -11.52 -5.43
C GLY A 100 -8.85 -11.84 -4.25
N LEU A 101 -8.75 -10.96 -3.24
CA LEU A 101 -7.78 -11.09 -2.16
C LEU A 101 -8.24 -12.18 -1.19
N THR A 102 -7.46 -13.26 -1.07
CA THR A 102 -7.89 -14.46 -0.34
C THR A 102 -7.34 -14.58 1.07
N SER A 103 -6.14 -14.06 1.30
CA SER A 103 -5.47 -14.05 2.60
C SER A 103 -4.53 -12.85 2.71
N VAL A 104 -4.39 -12.30 3.92
CA VAL A 104 -3.45 -11.22 4.20
C VAL A 104 -2.66 -11.52 5.47
N THR A 105 -1.35 -11.28 5.42
CA THR A 105 -0.49 -11.26 6.61
C THR A 105 -0.09 -9.82 6.88
N ILE A 106 -0.52 -9.29 8.03
CA ILE A 106 -0.11 -7.99 8.54
C ILE A 106 1.20 -8.19 9.31
N PRO A 107 2.32 -7.56 8.94
CA PRO A 107 3.61 -7.77 9.59
C PRO A 107 3.63 -7.18 11.01
N ASN A 108 4.57 -7.65 11.83
CA ASN A 108 4.74 -7.18 13.22
C ASN A 108 5.07 -5.69 13.33
N SER A 109 5.52 -5.05 12.25
CA SER A 109 5.84 -3.63 12.20
C SER A 109 4.60 -2.73 12.15
N VAL A 110 3.46 -3.25 11.68
CA VAL A 110 2.23 -2.46 11.57
C VAL A 110 1.63 -2.27 12.96
N THR A 111 1.49 -1.01 13.36
CA THR A 111 0.93 -0.62 14.66
C THR A 111 -0.50 -0.11 14.55
N SER A 112 -0.91 0.37 13.37
CA SER A 112 -2.24 0.95 13.11
C SER A 112 -2.86 0.46 11.81
N ILE A 113 -4.10 0.01 11.88
CA ILE A 113 -4.95 -0.38 10.74
C ILE A 113 -6.17 0.55 10.74
N GLY A 114 -6.42 1.23 9.62
CA GLY A 114 -7.56 2.14 9.44
C GLY A 114 -8.93 1.45 9.46
N GLY A 115 -9.99 2.24 9.32
CA GLY A 115 -11.35 1.76 9.16
C GLY A 115 -11.60 1.22 7.75
N PHE A 116 -12.51 0.25 7.63
CA PHE A 116 -12.96 -0.32 6.36
C PHE A 116 -11.84 -0.87 5.44
N VAL A 117 -10.66 -1.18 5.98
CA VAL A 117 -9.46 -1.56 5.21
C VAL A 117 -9.73 -2.72 4.26
N PHE A 118 -10.45 -3.74 4.69
CA PHE A 118 -10.83 -4.90 3.87
C PHE A 118 -12.35 -4.97 3.63
N SER A 119 -13.06 -3.85 3.78
CA SER A 119 -14.50 -3.77 3.51
C SER A 119 -14.80 -4.27 2.09
N GLY A 120 -15.74 -5.20 1.95
CA GLY A 120 -16.11 -5.75 0.65
C GLY A 120 -15.11 -6.74 0.03
N CYS A 121 -14.03 -7.13 0.71
CA CYS A 121 -13.12 -8.20 0.26
C CYS A 121 -13.77 -9.59 0.40
N SER A 122 -14.76 -9.90 -0.44
CA SER A 122 -15.55 -11.14 -0.34
C SER A 122 -14.77 -12.44 -0.51
N GLY A 123 -13.59 -12.40 -1.14
CA GLY A 123 -12.68 -13.55 -1.23
C GLY A 123 -11.81 -13.77 0.01
N LEU A 124 -11.77 -12.81 0.94
CA LEU A 124 -10.85 -12.85 2.08
C LEU A 124 -11.34 -13.86 3.12
N THR A 125 -10.57 -14.94 3.27
CA THR A 125 -10.90 -16.05 4.18
C THR A 125 -10.05 -16.07 5.44
N SER A 126 -8.90 -15.39 5.43
CA SER A 126 -7.98 -15.35 6.56
C SER A 126 -7.19 -14.05 6.62
N VAL A 127 -7.05 -13.52 7.82
CA VAL A 127 -6.14 -12.43 8.14
C VAL A 127 -5.30 -12.84 9.33
N THR A 128 -3.97 -12.79 9.16
CA THR A 128 -3.03 -12.98 10.26
C THR A 128 -2.53 -11.61 10.72
N LEU A 129 -2.72 -11.29 11.99
CA LEU A 129 -2.28 -10.03 12.58
C LEU A 129 -0.89 -10.19 13.20
N GLY A 130 0.00 -9.25 12.88
CA GLY A 130 1.28 -9.10 13.55
C GLY A 130 1.10 -8.69 15.00
N SER A 131 2.04 -9.10 15.85
CA SER A 131 2.04 -8.81 17.29
C SER A 131 2.18 -7.32 17.64
N GLY A 132 2.59 -6.48 16.69
CA GLY A 132 2.71 -5.04 16.88
C GLY A 132 1.41 -4.24 16.67
N VAL A 133 0.33 -4.87 16.18
CA VAL A 133 -0.94 -4.17 15.94
C VAL A 133 -1.54 -3.72 17.27
N THR A 134 -1.64 -2.40 17.45
CA THR A 134 -2.19 -1.76 18.67
C THR A 134 -3.50 -1.04 18.44
N SER A 135 -3.85 -0.75 17.18
CA SER A 135 -5.07 -0.03 16.81
C SER A 135 -5.68 -0.63 15.54
N ILE A 136 -6.99 -0.84 15.55
CA ILE A 136 -7.79 -1.35 14.44
C ILE A 136 -9.03 -0.47 14.33
N GLY A 137 -9.24 0.15 13.17
CA GLY A 137 -10.37 1.01 12.90
C GLY A 137 -11.69 0.25 12.71
N ASP A 138 -12.79 1.01 12.72
CA ASP A 138 -14.14 0.46 12.58
C ASP A 138 -14.31 -0.31 11.26
N ASN A 139 -14.94 -1.48 11.32
CA ASN A 139 -15.24 -2.34 10.16
C ASN A 139 -14.01 -2.70 9.31
N ALA A 140 -12.81 -2.78 9.92
CA ALA A 140 -11.58 -3.06 9.18
C ALA A 140 -11.57 -4.39 8.42
N PHE A 141 -12.32 -5.40 8.86
CA PHE A 141 -12.38 -6.76 8.32
C PHE A 141 -13.81 -7.20 8.03
#